data_AF-A0A0Q4SP98-F1
#
_entry.id   AF-A0A0Q4SP98-F1
#
_cell.length_a   1.000
_cell.length_b   1.000
_cell.length_c   1.000
_cell.angle_alpha   90.00
_cell.angle_beta   90.00
_cell.angle_gamma   90.00
#
_symmetry.space_group_name_H-M   'P 1'
#
loop_
_entity.id
_entity.type
_entity.pdbx_description
1 polymer ?
#
loop_
_entity_poly.entity_id
_entity_poly.type
_entity_poly.pdbx_seq_one_letter_code
_entity_poly.pdbx_strand_id
1 'polypeptide(L)'
;MRNKSVSESSLKELNKNKKALKITSIGLSILWILILTWIISVTKYRLIFTLLTLSVTTIIPILIFIYHIDSEIKKRNSQNS
;
A
#
# COMPACT_ATOMS: atom_id res chain seq x y z
N MET A 1 17.19 11.66 27.75
CA MET A 1 15.71 11.72 27.64
C MET A 1 15.16 12.23 26.29
N ARG A 2 15.93 12.95 25.46
CA ARG A 2 15.45 13.52 24.18
C ARG A 2 14.96 12.50 23.13
N ASN A 3 15.57 11.31 23.07
CA ASN A 3 15.29 10.32 22.02
C ASN A 3 13.92 9.62 22.15
N LYS A 4 13.34 9.52 23.36
CA LYS A 4 12.01 8.91 23.54
C LYS A 4 10.90 9.74 22.90
N SER A 5 10.95 11.07 23.08
CA SER A 5 9.94 11.99 22.53
C SER A 5 9.93 12.03 20.99
N VAL A 6 11.12 11.97 20.36
CA VAL A 6 11.26 11.93 18.89
C VAL A 6 10.84 10.56 18.34
N SER A 7 11.13 9.48 19.08
CA SER A 7 10.67 8.14 18.73
C SER A 7 9.14 8.06 18.71
N GLU A 8 8.46 8.58 19.73
CA GLU A 8 6.99 8.58 19.80
C GLU A 8 6.33 9.44 18.72
N SER A 9 6.87 10.64 18.42
CA SER A 9 6.32 11.48 17.34
C SER A 9 6.48 10.82 15.97
N SER A 10 7.65 10.21 15.70
CA SER A 10 7.92 9.50 14.46
C SER A 10 7.04 8.25 14.30
N LEU A 11 6.73 7.55 15.39
CA LEU A 11 5.87 6.37 15.38
C LEU A 11 4.41 6.75 15.12
N LYS A 12 3.96 7.90 15.65
CA LYS A 12 2.63 8.45 15.39
C LYS A 12 2.47 8.88 13.93
N GLU A 13 3.49 9.52 13.35
CA GLU A 13 3.53 9.85 11.92
C GLU A 13 3.55 8.61 11.04
N LEU A 14 4.38 7.62 11.36
CA LEU A 14 4.45 6.35 10.64
C LEU A 14 3.09 5.61 10.63
N ASN A 15 2.38 5.62 11.76
CA ASN A 15 1.06 5.01 11.86
C ASN A 15 -0.01 5.79 11.07
N LYS A 16 0.08 7.12 11.02
CA LYS A 16 -0.76 7.97 10.17
C LYS A 16 -0.51 7.68 8.68
N ASN A 17 0.76 7.57 8.28
CA ASN A 17 1.17 7.24 6.92
C ASN A 17 0.71 5.84 6.51
N LYS A 18 0.81 4.85 7.41
CA LYS A 18 0.25 3.50 7.19
C LYS A 18 -1.25 3.54 6.94
N LYS A 19 -2.01 4.33 7.71
CA LYS A 19 -3.46 4.45 7.55
C LYS A 19 -3.81 5.10 6.21
N ALA A 20 -3.11 6.18 5.84
CA ALA A 20 -3.25 6.81 4.54
C ALA A 20 -2.93 5.83 3.41
N LEU A 21 -1.80 5.12 3.51
CA LEU A 21 -1.35 4.14 2.53
C LEU A 21 -2.38 3.02 2.30
N LYS A 22 -3.00 2.50 3.37
CA LYS A 22 -4.09 1.52 3.26
C LYS A 22 -5.29 2.07 2.49
N ILE A 23 -5.69 3.32 2.75
CA ILE A 23 -6.83 3.95 2.06
C ILE A 23 -6.50 4.13 0.57
N THR A 24 -5.32 4.66 0.24
CA THR A 24 -4.87 4.78 -1.16
C THR A 24 -4.75 3.44 -1.85
N SER A 25 -4.28 2.39 -1.16
CA SER A 25 -4.20 1.04 -1.71
C SER A 25 -5.57 0.47 -2.06
N ILE A 26 -6.57 0.67 -1.19
CA ILE A 26 -7.95 0.25 -1.45
C ILE A 26 -8.54 1.02 -2.65
N GLY A 27 -8.34 2.34 -2.68
CA GLY A 27 -8.77 3.18 -3.80
C GLY A 27 -8.16 2.77 -5.14
N LEU A 28 -6.85 2.43 -5.13
CA LEU A 28 -6.16 1.93 -6.31
C LEU A 28 -6.72 0.57 -6.78
N SER A 29 -7.03 -0.34 -5.85
CA SER A 29 -7.66 -1.62 -6.19
C SER A 29 -9.04 -1.44 -6.84
N ILE A 30 -9.86 -0.53 -6.30
CA ILE A 30 -11.19 -0.22 -6.88
C ILE A 30 -11.03 0.38 -8.28
N LEU A 31 -10.07 1.28 -8.47
CA LEU A 31 -9.78 1.87 -9.78
C LEU A 31 -9.40 0.79 -10.81
N TRP A 32 -8.57 -0.17 -10.42
CA TRP A 32 -8.20 -1.30 -11.28
C TRP A 32 -9.40 -2.15 -11.69
N ILE A 33 -10.34 -2.40 -10.77
CA ILE A 33 -11.58 -3.14 -11.06
C ILE A 33 -12.41 -2.38 -12.11
N LEU A 34 -12.59 -1.07 -11.96
CA LEU A 34 -13.33 -0.25 -12.93
C LEU A 34 -12.71 -0.29 -14.32
N ILE A 35 -11.38 -0.19 -14.40
CA ILE A 35 -10.63 -0.26 -15.66
C ILE A 35 -10.80 -1.65 -16.31
N LEU A 36 -10.70 -2.72 -15.52
CA LEU A 36 -10.92 -4.10 -15.98
C LEU A 36 -12.34 -4.27 -16.55
N THR A 37 -13.36 -3.80 -15.83
CA THR A 37 -14.76 -3.87 -16.29
C THR A 37 -14.97 -3.10 -17.60
N TRP A 38 -14.41 -1.89 -17.70
CA TRP A 38 -14.51 -1.08 -18.91
C TRP A 38 -13.87 -1.78 -20.12
N ILE A 39 -12.70 -2.39 -19.92
CA ILE A 39 -11.96 -3.05 -20.99
C ILE A 39 -12.65 -4.32 -21.45
N ILE A 40 -13.20 -5.12 -20.53
CA ILE A 40 -14.01 -6.28 -20.90
C ILE A 40 -15.23 -5.84 -21.75
N SER A 41 -15.79 -4.66 -21.45
CA SER A 41 -16.94 -4.12 -22.16
C SER A 41 -16.62 -3.48 -23.53
N VAL A 42 -15.44 -2.86 -23.70
CA VAL A 42 -15.11 -2.03 -24.88
C VAL A 42 -14.09 -2.69 -25.81
N THR A 43 -13.15 -3.47 -25.27
CA THR A 43 -11.99 -3.96 -26.03
C THR A 43 -11.98 -5.48 -26.04
N LYS A 44 -11.87 -6.07 -27.25
CA LYS A 44 -11.64 -7.51 -27.43
C LYS A 44 -10.47 -7.94 -26.53
N TYR A 45 -10.60 -9.11 -25.89
CA TYR A 45 -9.75 -9.72 -24.83
C TYR A 45 -8.22 -9.59 -24.93
N ARG A 46 -7.68 -9.10 -26.04
CA ARG A 46 -6.25 -8.92 -26.32
C ARG A 46 -5.54 -7.98 -25.34
N LEU A 47 -6.22 -6.99 -24.76
CA LEU A 47 -5.62 -6.03 -23.82
C LEU A 47 -5.60 -6.53 -22.36
N ILE A 48 -6.36 -7.57 -22.02
CA ILE A 48 -6.48 -8.07 -20.65
C ILE A 48 -5.12 -8.49 -20.09
N PHE A 49 -4.31 -9.18 -20.90
CA PHE A 49 -3.01 -9.69 -20.45
C PHE A 49 -2.02 -8.57 -20.11
N THR A 50 -2.02 -7.49 -20.90
CA THR A 50 -1.19 -6.30 -20.66
C THR A 50 -1.62 -5.60 -19.37
N LEU A 51 -2.92 -5.42 -19.14
CA LEU A 51 -3.41 -4.81 -17.89
C LEU A 51 -3.21 -5.68 -16.67
N LEU A 52 -3.31 -7.00 -16.81
CA LEU A 52 -3.01 -7.93 -15.73
C LEU A 52 -1.55 -7.79 -15.30
N THR A 53 -0.63 -7.68 -16.27
CA THR A 53 0.79 -7.49 -15.99
C THR A 53 1.05 -6.13 -15.33
N LEU A 54 0.37 -5.09 -15.80
CA LEU A 54 0.50 -3.73 -15.25
C LEU A 54 -0.06 -3.63 -13.82
N SER A 55 -1.17 -4.32 -13.53
CA SER A 55 -1.75 -4.36 -12.17
C SER A 55 -0.85 -5.13 -11.21
N VAL A 56 -0.32 -6.29 -11.61
CA VAL A 56 0.60 -7.08 -10.78
C VAL A 56 1.88 -6.29 -10.46
N THR A 57 2.49 -5.65 -11.47
CA THR A 57 3.72 -4.85 -11.30
C THR A 57 3.51 -3.61 -10.45
N THR A 58 2.29 -3.06 -10.38
CA THR A 58 1.97 -1.92 -9.50
C THR A 58 1.56 -2.35 -8.08
N ILE A 59 0.86 -3.48 -7.92
CA ILE A 59 0.36 -3.94 -6.62
C ILE A 59 1.48 -4.57 -5.77
N ILE A 60 2.37 -5.38 -6.38
CA ILE A 60 3.43 -6.10 -5.63
C ILE A 60 4.34 -5.15 -4.82
N PRO A 61 4.90 -4.06 -5.41
CA PRO A 61 5.76 -3.15 -4.66
C PRO A 61 5.03 -2.47 -3.49
N ILE A 62 3.74 -2.14 -3.67
CA ILE A 62 2.91 -1.52 -2.62
C ILE A 62 2.74 -2.48 -1.44
N LEU A 63 2.49 -3.77 -1.71
CA LEU A 63 2.36 -4.79 -0.67
C LEU A 63 3.66 -4.99 0.12
N ILE A 64 4.80 -5.05 -0.58
CA ILE A 64 6.12 -5.17 0.04
C ILE A 64 6.38 -3.96 0.95
N PHE A 65 6.07 -2.75 0.47
CA PHE A 65 6.27 -1.53 1.23
C PHE A 65 5.38 -1.46 2.48
N ILE A 66 4.11 -1.86 2.38
CA ILE A 66 3.21 -1.97 3.54
C ILE A 66 3.76 -2.96 4.58
N TYR A 67 4.28 -4.11 4.13
CA TYR A 67 4.86 -5.11 5.01
C TYR A 67 6.11 -4.59 5.74
N HIS A 68 6.98 -3.88 5.02
CA HIS A 68 8.15 -3.23 5.62
C HIS A 68 7.76 -2.21 6.70
N ILE A 69 6.77 -1.36 6.42
CA ILE A 69 6.25 -0.40 7.42
C ILE A 69 5.70 -1.14 8.64
N ASP A 70 4.95 -2.23 8.44
CA ASP A 70 4.36 -3.00 9.53
C ASP A 70 5.43 -3.65 10.42
N SER A 71 6.46 -4.23 9.80
CA SER A 71 7.63 -4.79 10.48
C SER A 71 8.39 -3.71 11.28
N GLU A 72 8.57 -2.53 10.69
CA GLU A 72 9.26 -1.42 11.37
C GLU A 72 8.46 -0.88 12.56
N ILE A 73 7.13 -0.73 12.43
CA ILE A 73 6.24 -0.36 13.55
C ILE A 73 6.33 -1.41 14.66
N LYS A 74 6.27 -2.70 14.31
CA LYS A 74 6.35 -3.80 15.28
C LYS A 74 7.68 -3.79 16.03
N LYS A 75 8.80 -3.59 15.32
CA LYS A 75 10.14 -3.50 15.92
C LYS A 75 10.27 -2.31 16.89
N ARG A 76 9.72 -1.14 16.54
CA ARG A 76 9.78 0.03 17.42
C ARG A 76 8.88 -0.12 18.65
N ASN A 77 7.71 -0.74 18.52
CA ASN A 77 6.84 -1.03 19.67
C ASN A 77 7.49 -2.02 20.66
N SER A 78 8.20 -3.05 20.17
CA SER A 78 8.92 -3.98 21.06
C SER A 78 10.12 -3.37 21.79
N GLN A 79 10.69 -2.27 21.28
CA GLN A 79 11.80 -1.56 21.92
C GLN A 79 11.35 -0.48 22.92
N ASN A 80 10.08 -0.08 22.86
CA ASN A 80 9.50 0.96 23.73
C ASN A 80 8.67 0.37 24.89
N SER A 81 8.41 -0.94 24.89
CA SER A 81 7.82 -1.71 26.00
C SER A 81 8.89 -2.16 26.98
#